data_AF-A0A2S2QYW2-F1
#
_entry.id   AF-A0A2S2QYW2-F1
#
_cell.length_a   1.000
_cell.length_b   1.000
_cell.length_c   1.000
_cell.angle_alpha   90.00
_cell.angle_beta   90.00
_cell.angle_gamma   90.00
#
_symmetry.space_group_name_H-M   'P 1'
#
loop_
_entity.id
_entity.type
_entity.pdbx_description
1 polymer ?
#
loop_
_entity_poly.entity_id
_entity_poly.type
_entity_poly.pdbx_seq_one_letter_code
_entity_poly.pdbx_strand_id
1 'polypeptide(L)'
;MLRRIKKDVENELSDKIEILMYCPLTSRQKMLYSALRKKIRIEDLLHSAGSYQSSPNVTSNLMNLVMQFRKVCNHPELFERREARSPFYFHPTEFIVPKLIYFDNSVRYNFLKKQHLFTNKFCIYNVEHVHHSCFPVNNDNSNSWNAFGFSRLLKLSATELFQITNGGLFFRFIYVLIHQKMNNLFQEKIFWDKYSIFWPFVKKHIPEIFKFITPIVNTCTIYHTTHIHHHMNETMEHKLHRMKRVNSDMNITMDNIILENKTMENYNPRPSKIYEYQPTQLPSFMYFYYPKVTTKGRQLWVPGSRSAAYVWQRHEACDSKEGHDLIYDGDSNFSYNEWSCGNVGGLNALRAENGWFHISIPDKQSLVTDCGKLKILDNLLTQLKQENHRVLIYSQMTRMIDILEEYMWYKKLRYMRLDGSSKISERRDMVADFQNRSDIFVFLLSTRAGGLGINLTAADTVIFYDSDWNPTVDQQAMDRAH
;
A
#
# COMPACT_ATOMS: atom_id res chain seq x y z
N MET A 1 20.13 10.94 -62.39
CA MET A 1 20.21 10.68 -60.94
C MET A 1 20.66 9.24 -60.78
N LEU A 2 21.83 8.99 -60.20
CA LEU A 2 22.32 7.61 -59.98
C LEU A 2 21.61 7.02 -58.77
N ARG A 3 20.84 5.95 -58.97
CA ARG A 3 20.16 5.20 -57.92
C ARG A 3 20.90 3.87 -57.76
N ARG A 4 21.65 3.74 -56.66
CA ARG A 4 22.23 2.45 -56.24
C ARG A 4 21.26 1.79 -55.27
N ILE A 5 21.05 0.49 -55.39
CA ILE A 5 20.24 -0.28 -54.45
C ILE A 5 21.19 -0.76 -53.35
N LYS A 6 20.79 -0.77 -52.07
CA LYS A 6 21.66 -1.23 -50.96
C LYS A 6 22.26 -2.62 -51.22
N LYS A 7 21.51 -3.49 -51.90
CA LYS A 7 21.96 -4.81 -52.37
C LYS A 7 23.19 -4.79 -53.29
N ASP A 8 23.43 -3.68 -53.99
CA ASP A 8 24.54 -3.54 -54.94
C ASP A 8 25.81 -2.99 -54.27
N VAL A 9 25.73 -2.54 -53.02
CA VAL A 9 26.81 -1.83 -52.30
C VAL A 9 27.37 -2.66 -51.15
N GLU A 10 26.54 -3.45 -50.46
CA GLU A 10 26.92 -4.06 -49.17
C GLU A 10 26.56 -5.56 -49.11
N ASN A 11 27.49 -6.41 -49.55
CA ASN A 11 27.40 -7.88 -49.38
C ASN A 11 27.81 -8.36 -47.96
N GLU A 12 28.35 -7.46 -47.13
CA GLU A 12 28.93 -7.77 -45.81
C GLU A 12 27.97 -7.49 -44.64
N LEU A 13 26.82 -6.86 -44.89
CA LEU A 13 25.83 -6.55 -43.85
C LEU A 13 24.89 -7.73 -43.59
N SER A 14 24.62 -7.99 -42.32
CA SER A 14 23.63 -8.98 -41.90
C SER A 14 22.20 -8.58 -42.27
N ASP A 15 21.37 -9.59 -42.53
CA ASP A 15 19.96 -9.40 -42.88
C ASP A 15 19.20 -8.65 -41.79
N LYS A 16 18.38 -7.68 -42.21
CA LYS A 16 17.46 -6.97 -41.32
C LYS A 16 16.09 -7.67 -41.28
N ILE A 17 15.52 -7.76 -40.08
CA ILE A 17 14.21 -8.37 -39.86
C ILE A 17 13.31 -7.32 -39.18
N GLU A 18 12.17 -7.02 -39.80
CA GLU A 18 11.17 -6.09 -39.28
C GLU A 18 9.97 -6.87 -38.74
N ILE A 19 9.67 -6.73 -37.44
CA ILE A 19 8.55 -7.42 -36.78
C ILE A 19 7.52 -6.40 -36.30
N LEU A 20 6.30 -6.49 -36.82
CA LEU A 20 5.19 -5.63 -36.42
C LEU A 20 4.41 -6.25 -35.24
N MET A 21 4.45 -5.58 -34.09
CA MET A 21 3.77 -6.03 -32.86
C MET A 21 2.43 -5.32 -32.65
N TYR A 22 1.33 -6.04 -32.82
CA TYR A 22 -0.01 -5.50 -32.58
C TYR A 22 -0.30 -5.39 -31.08
N CYS A 23 -0.64 -4.18 -30.63
CA CYS A 23 -0.89 -3.88 -29.21
C CYS A 23 -2.38 -3.57 -28.96
N PRO A 24 -3.10 -4.32 -28.12
CA PRO A 24 -4.50 -4.03 -27.80
C PRO A 24 -4.63 -2.82 -26.86
N LEU A 25 -5.70 -2.04 -27.02
CA LEU A 25 -6.02 -0.94 -26.10
C LEU A 25 -6.55 -1.48 -24.75
N THR A 26 -6.07 -0.90 -23.64
CA THR A 26 -6.57 -1.21 -22.29
C THR A 26 -7.96 -0.63 -22.03
N SER A 27 -8.60 -1.02 -20.93
CA SER A 27 -9.91 -0.50 -20.52
C SER A 27 -9.92 1.04 -20.37
N ARG A 28 -8.88 1.61 -19.72
CA ARG A 28 -8.73 3.08 -19.58
C ARG A 28 -8.54 3.75 -20.94
N GLN A 29 -7.67 3.20 -21.79
CA GLN A 29 -7.46 3.73 -23.15
C GLN A 29 -8.74 3.69 -23.98
N LYS A 30 -9.49 2.58 -23.96
CA LYS A 30 -10.77 2.43 -24.66
C LYS A 30 -11.81 3.46 -24.18
N MET A 31 -11.88 3.69 -22.87
CA MET A 31 -12.79 4.69 -22.30
C MET A 31 -12.44 6.11 -22.80
N LEU A 32 -11.17 6.49 -22.72
CA LEU A 32 -10.70 7.80 -23.20
C LEU A 32 -10.87 7.96 -24.71
N TYR A 33 -10.54 6.92 -25.48
CA TYR A 33 -10.71 6.90 -26.93
C TYR A 33 -12.18 7.03 -27.33
N SER A 34 -13.07 6.30 -26.66
CA SER A 34 -14.52 6.40 -26.87
C SER A 34 -15.06 7.78 -26.47
N ALA A 35 -14.58 8.35 -25.37
CA ALA A 35 -14.95 9.71 -24.96
C ALA A 35 -14.51 10.76 -25.99
N LEU A 36 -13.29 10.66 -26.54
CA LEU A 36 -12.82 11.51 -27.62
C LEU A 36 -13.66 11.34 -28.89
N ARG A 37 -13.97 10.09 -29.27
CA ARG A 37 -14.83 9.80 -30.42
C ARG A 37 -16.23 10.42 -30.27
N LYS A 38 -16.83 10.37 -29.08
CA LYS A 38 -18.14 10.98 -28.79
C LYS A 38 -18.13 12.50 -28.84
N LYS A 39 -16.99 13.15 -28.54
CA LYS A 39 -16.85 14.61 -28.64
C LYS A 39 -16.86 15.11 -30.09
N ILE A 40 -16.61 14.24 -31.06
CA ILE A 40 -16.65 14.57 -32.48
C ILE A 40 -18.11 14.48 -32.93
N ARG A 41 -18.79 15.63 -33.09
CA ARG A 41 -20.11 15.68 -33.70
C ARG A 41 -19.96 15.46 -35.20
N ILE A 42 -20.70 14.51 -35.74
CA ILE A 42 -20.76 14.23 -37.19
C ILE A 42 -21.27 15.47 -37.95
N GLU A 43 -22.14 16.26 -37.31
CA GLU A 43 -22.68 17.51 -37.86
C GLU A 43 -21.59 18.55 -38.15
N ASP A 44 -20.63 18.74 -37.24
CA ASP A 44 -19.50 19.69 -37.42
C ASP A 44 -18.59 19.26 -38.58
N LEU A 45 -18.49 17.95 -38.85
CA LEU A 45 -17.76 17.41 -39.99
C LEU A 45 -18.55 17.54 -41.30
N LEU A 46 -19.87 17.33 -41.28
CA LEU A 46 -20.72 17.40 -42.48
C LEU A 46 -20.98 18.84 -42.95
N HIS A 47 -21.15 19.80 -42.04
CA HIS A 47 -21.31 21.21 -42.38
C HIS A 47 -20.03 21.79 -43.01
N SER A 48 -18.89 21.13 -42.80
CA SER A 48 -17.59 21.51 -43.35
C SER A 48 -17.33 20.99 -44.77
N ALA A 49 -18.01 19.92 -45.21
CA ALA A 49 -17.81 19.33 -46.54
C ALA A 49 -18.65 19.99 -47.65
N GLY A 50 -19.70 20.74 -47.29
CA GLY A 50 -20.63 21.38 -48.23
C GLY A 50 -20.25 22.80 -48.67
N SER A 51 -19.25 23.44 -48.05
CA SER A 51 -18.84 24.81 -48.37
C SER A 51 -17.46 24.83 -49.03
N TYR A 52 -17.41 25.23 -50.31
CA TYR A 52 -16.23 25.25 -51.19
C TYR A 52 -15.09 26.23 -50.79
N GLN A 53 -15.16 26.85 -49.61
CA GLN A 53 -14.09 27.71 -49.09
C GLN A 53 -13.42 27.02 -47.90
N SER A 54 -12.26 26.42 -48.18
CA SER A 54 -11.38 25.78 -47.21
C SER A 54 -10.83 26.79 -46.19
N SER A 55 -11.52 26.98 -45.07
CA SER A 55 -10.98 27.77 -43.97
C SER A 55 -9.79 27.04 -43.30
N PRO A 56 -8.62 27.70 -43.10
CA PRO A 56 -7.43 27.08 -42.51
C PRO A 56 -7.60 26.69 -41.02
N ASN A 57 -8.68 27.13 -40.37
CA ASN A 57 -8.99 26.81 -38.97
C ASN A 57 -9.56 25.38 -38.80
N VAL A 58 -10.09 24.77 -39.86
CA VAL A 58 -10.70 23.42 -39.78
C VAL A 58 -9.63 22.32 -39.86
N THR A 59 -8.64 22.46 -40.75
CA THR A 59 -7.55 21.49 -40.89
C THR A 59 -6.70 21.41 -39.62
N SER A 60 -6.48 22.54 -38.94
CA SER A 60 -5.77 22.59 -37.65
C SER A 60 -6.56 21.93 -36.51
N ASN A 61 -7.88 22.10 -36.45
CA ASN A 61 -8.75 21.40 -35.49
C ASN A 61 -8.78 19.87 -35.72
N LEU A 62 -8.83 19.42 -36.97
CA LEU A 62 -8.75 18.00 -37.32
C LEU A 62 -7.39 17.40 -36.97
N MET A 63 -6.29 18.09 -37.31
CA MET A 63 -4.95 17.65 -36.95
C MET A 63 -4.77 17.57 -35.44
N ASN A 64 -5.34 18.52 -34.69
CA ASN A 64 -5.35 18.46 -33.23
C ASN A 64 -6.10 17.22 -32.72
N LEU A 65 -7.28 16.88 -33.28
CA LEU A 65 -8.02 15.67 -32.90
C LEU A 65 -7.24 14.39 -33.19
N VAL A 66 -6.66 14.26 -34.39
CA VAL A 66 -5.83 13.11 -34.77
C VAL A 66 -4.63 12.98 -33.83
N MET A 67 -3.99 14.08 -33.48
CA MET A 67 -2.91 14.10 -32.51
C MET A 67 -3.36 13.68 -31.10
N GLN A 68 -4.58 14.00 -30.67
CA GLN A 68 -5.12 13.51 -29.39
C GLN A 68 -5.39 12.01 -29.43
N PHE A 69 -5.90 11.46 -30.53
CA PHE A 69 -6.04 10.01 -30.70
C PHE A 69 -4.68 9.31 -30.64
N ARG A 70 -3.66 9.85 -31.31
CA ARG A 70 -2.28 9.32 -31.22
C ARG A 70 -1.75 9.34 -29.79
N LYS A 71 -1.99 10.42 -29.02
CA LYS A 71 -1.59 10.52 -27.61
C LYS A 71 -2.23 9.43 -26.76
N VAL A 72 -3.55 9.21 -26.88
CA VAL A 72 -4.26 8.18 -26.10
C VAL A 72 -3.77 6.76 -26.44
N CYS A 73 -3.51 6.49 -27.73
CA CYS A 73 -2.97 5.20 -28.17
C CYS A 73 -1.52 4.98 -27.70
N ASN A 74 -0.70 6.04 -27.59
CA ASN A 74 0.66 5.97 -27.07
C ASN A 74 0.69 5.76 -25.55
N HIS A 75 0.03 6.63 -24.78
CA HIS A 75 -0.12 6.46 -23.34
C HIS A 75 -1.24 7.36 -22.77
N PRO A 76 -2.14 6.86 -21.91
CA PRO A 76 -3.24 7.66 -21.36
C PRO A 76 -2.76 8.86 -20.51
N GLU A 77 -1.60 8.78 -19.86
CA GLU A 77 -1.06 9.90 -19.07
C GLU A 77 -0.57 11.09 -19.92
N LEU A 78 -0.35 10.92 -21.22
CA LEU A 78 -0.09 12.05 -22.12
C LEU A 78 -1.30 12.97 -22.26
N PHE A 79 -2.48 12.40 -22.03
CA PHE A 79 -3.77 13.08 -22.10
C PHE A 79 -4.22 13.54 -20.72
N GLU A 80 -4.33 12.61 -19.77
CA GLU A 80 -4.79 12.86 -18.40
C GLU A 80 -3.93 12.07 -17.42
N ARG A 81 -3.07 12.78 -16.67
CA ARG A 81 -2.22 12.20 -15.63
C ARG A 81 -3.05 11.80 -14.42
N ARG A 82 -2.67 10.69 -13.76
CA ARG A 82 -3.25 10.33 -12.46
C ARG A 82 -2.60 11.18 -11.38
N GLU A 83 -3.40 12.03 -10.74
CA GLU A 83 -2.95 12.80 -9.58
C GLU A 83 -3.13 12.00 -8.28
N ALA A 84 -2.36 12.37 -7.25
CA ALA A 84 -2.59 11.86 -5.91
C ALA A 84 -3.99 12.28 -5.44
N ARG A 85 -4.72 11.34 -4.82
CA ARG A 85 -6.08 11.59 -4.32
C ARG A 85 -6.11 11.48 -2.82
N SER A 86 -6.75 12.45 -2.18
CA SER A 86 -7.12 12.40 -0.77
C SER A 86 -8.65 12.34 -0.63
N PRO A 87 -9.17 11.81 0.49
CA PRO A 87 -10.57 12.00 0.86
C PRO A 87 -10.90 13.48 0.96
N PHE A 88 -12.16 13.81 0.79
CA PHE A 88 -12.64 15.15 1.10
C PHE A 88 -12.64 15.33 2.63
N TYR A 89 -11.92 16.34 3.11
CA TYR A 89 -11.93 16.71 4.52
C TYR A 89 -12.89 17.87 4.74
N PHE A 90 -13.88 17.67 5.61
CA PHE A 90 -14.84 18.71 5.98
C PHE A 90 -14.71 19.06 7.45
N HIS A 91 -14.65 20.36 7.73
CA HIS A 91 -14.66 20.89 9.09
C HIS A 91 -16.12 21.13 9.54
N PRO A 92 -16.65 20.34 10.50
CA PRO A 92 -18.01 20.55 10.98
C PRO A 92 -18.13 21.87 11.73
N THR A 93 -19.32 22.46 11.71
CA THR A 93 -19.60 23.65 12.50
C THR A 93 -19.53 23.34 14.00
N GLU A 94 -18.94 24.26 14.76
CA GLU A 94 -18.79 24.13 16.21
C GLU A 94 -20.16 24.00 16.90
N PHE A 95 -20.18 23.30 18.04
CA PHE A 95 -21.36 23.23 18.89
C PHE A 95 -21.30 24.35 19.92
N ILE A 96 -22.03 25.42 19.65
CA ILE A 96 -22.05 26.61 20.51
C ILE A 96 -22.99 26.36 21.69
N VAL A 97 -22.45 26.43 22.91
CA VAL A 97 -23.22 26.34 24.15
C VAL A 97 -23.07 27.64 24.95
N PRO A 98 -24.18 28.32 25.30
CA PRO A 98 -24.14 29.49 26.16
C PRO A 98 -23.44 29.20 27.49
N LYS A 99 -22.65 30.17 27.97
CA LYS A 99 -21.86 30.04 29.20
C LYS A 99 -22.70 29.64 30.41
N LEU A 100 -23.89 30.21 30.54
CA LEU A 100 -24.83 29.91 31.62
C LEU A 100 -25.20 28.43 31.62
N ILE A 101 -25.62 27.88 30.46
CA ILE A 101 -25.99 26.48 30.32
C ILE A 101 -24.79 25.57 30.62
N TYR A 102 -23.59 25.92 30.17
CA TYR A 102 -22.42 25.09 30.42
C TYR A 102 -22.12 24.91 31.92
N PHE A 103 -22.22 25.99 32.71
CA PHE A 103 -21.96 25.93 34.15
C PHE A 103 -23.16 25.41 34.94
N ASP A 104 -24.38 25.81 34.59
CA ASP A 104 -25.59 25.41 35.31
C ASP A 104 -25.99 23.96 35.05
N ASN A 105 -25.83 23.45 33.81
CA ASN A 105 -26.10 22.03 33.51
C ASN A 105 -24.92 21.11 33.83
N SER A 106 -23.77 21.63 34.26
CA SER A 106 -22.68 20.77 34.68
C SER A 106 -23.04 20.09 36.00
N VAL A 107 -23.67 18.93 35.89
CA VAL A 107 -23.99 17.98 36.98
C VAL A 107 -22.78 17.77 37.90
N ARG A 108 -21.57 17.85 37.35
CA ARG A 108 -20.32 17.78 38.12
C ARG A 108 -20.18 18.88 39.17
N TYR A 109 -20.56 20.14 38.88
CA TYR A 109 -20.42 21.25 39.84
C TYR A 109 -21.58 21.30 40.85
N ASN A 110 -22.81 21.06 40.40
CA ASN A 110 -23.99 21.17 41.28
C ASN A 110 -24.05 20.06 42.34
N PHE A 111 -23.44 18.90 42.08
CA PHE A 111 -23.48 17.76 42.98
C PHE A 111 -22.16 17.47 43.70
N LEU A 112 -21.17 18.37 43.70
CA LEU A 112 -19.86 18.11 44.34
C LEU A 112 -19.98 17.60 45.79
N LYS A 113 -20.87 18.20 46.59
CA LYS A 113 -21.11 17.77 47.98
C LYS A 113 -21.68 16.36 48.05
N LYS A 114 -22.63 16.02 47.16
CA LYS A 114 -23.23 14.68 47.10
C LYS A 114 -22.22 13.66 46.55
N GLN A 115 -21.46 14.02 45.52
CA GLN A 115 -20.41 13.20 44.94
C GLN A 115 -19.35 12.87 45.98
N HIS A 116 -18.86 13.84 46.73
CA HIS A 116 -17.92 13.60 47.83
C HIS A 116 -18.48 12.59 48.86
N LEU A 117 -19.76 12.71 49.23
CA LEU A 117 -20.39 11.74 50.12
C LEU A 117 -20.47 10.34 49.50
N PHE A 118 -20.85 10.24 48.23
CA PHE A 118 -20.97 8.96 47.53
C PHE A 118 -19.61 8.30 47.23
N THR A 119 -18.58 9.07 46.87
CA THR A 119 -17.25 8.55 46.54
C THR A 119 -16.45 8.19 47.77
N ASN A 120 -16.66 8.89 48.89
CA ASN A 120 -15.87 8.70 50.10
C ASN A 120 -16.67 7.97 51.19
N LYS A 121 -17.71 8.59 51.75
CA LYS A 121 -18.41 8.08 52.94
C LYS A 121 -19.37 6.92 52.67
N PHE A 122 -20.07 6.91 51.54
CA PHE A 122 -21.04 5.86 51.19
C PHE A 122 -20.50 4.88 50.15
N CYS A 123 -19.23 4.99 49.77
CA CYS A 123 -18.61 4.04 48.88
C CYS A 123 -18.34 2.73 49.64
N ILE A 124 -18.97 1.65 49.20
CA ILE A 124 -18.78 0.31 49.77
C ILE A 124 -17.32 -0.14 49.62
N TYR A 125 -16.68 0.30 48.52
CA TYR A 125 -15.29 -0.02 48.20
C TYR A 125 -14.26 0.91 48.84
N ASN A 126 -14.68 1.81 49.74
CA ASN A 126 -13.75 2.64 50.49
C ASN A 126 -12.79 1.75 51.29
N VAL A 127 -11.52 2.14 51.36
CA VAL A 127 -10.42 1.32 51.89
C VAL A 127 -10.71 0.89 53.33
N GLU A 128 -11.24 1.80 54.15
CA GLU A 128 -11.61 1.56 55.54
C GLU A 128 -12.73 0.50 55.67
N HIS A 129 -13.77 0.57 54.83
CA HIS A 129 -14.89 -0.37 54.86
C HIS A 129 -14.47 -1.76 54.42
N VAL A 130 -13.67 -1.86 53.36
CA VAL A 130 -13.12 -3.13 52.88
C VAL A 130 -12.22 -3.74 53.96
N HIS A 131 -11.37 -2.94 54.59
CA HIS A 131 -10.47 -3.41 55.66
C HIS A 131 -11.25 -3.94 56.88
N HIS A 132 -12.23 -3.18 57.39
CA HIS A 132 -13.06 -3.63 58.51
C HIS A 132 -13.89 -4.88 58.19
N SER A 133 -14.35 -5.03 56.95
CA SER A 133 -15.07 -6.25 56.52
C SER A 133 -14.14 -7.47 56.40
N CYS A 134 -12.87 -7.27 56.03
CA CYS A 134 -11.89 -8.37 55.96
C CYS A 134 -11.36 -8.76 57.35
N PHE A 135 -11.20 -7.77 58.24
CA PHE A 135 -10.66 -7.94 59.59
C PHE A 135 -11.61 -7.32 60.63
N PRO A 136 -12.71 -8.03 60.96
CA PRO A 136 -13.61 -7.57 62.02
C PRO A 136 -12.87 -7.58 63.36
N VAL A 137 -13.04 -6.51 64.15
CA VAL A 137 -12.41 -6.35 65.48
C VAL A 137 -13.04 -7.28 66.52
N ASN A 138 -14.31 -7.65 66.34
CA ASN A 138 -15.02 -8.58 67.22
C ASN A 138 -14.87 -10.01 66.68
N ASN A 139 -14.02 -10.80 67.34
CA ASN A 139 -13.85 -12.24 67.10
C ASN A 139 -15.04 -13.06 67.65
N ASP A 140 -16.26 -12.73 67.26
CA ASP A 140 -17.37 -13.64 67.52
C ASP A 140 -17.27 -14.78 66.50
N ASN A 141 -17.00 -16.00 66.99
CA ASN A 141 -16.85 -17.27 66.26
C ASN A 141 -18.10 -17.71 65.44
N SER A 142 -18.98 -16.77 65.08
CA SER A 142 -20.01 -17.00 64.09
C SER A 142 -19.37 -17.02 62.70
N ASN A 143 -19.79 -17.96 61.84
CA ASN A 143 -19.44 -18.00 60.42
C ASN A 143 -20.01 -16.75 59.70
N SER A 144 -19.45 -15.57 59.95
CA SER A 144 -19.85 -14.33 59.29
C SER A 144 -19.32 -14.37 57.86
N TRP A 145 -20.23 -14.35 56.89
CA TRP A 145 -19.86 -14.26 55.47
C TRP A 145 -19.21 -12.90 55.19
N ASN A 146 -17.93 -12.89 54.85
CA ASN A 146 -17.21 -11.68 54.47
C ASN A 146 -17.39 -11.40 52.98
N ALA A 147 -18.04 -10.28 52.63
CA ALA A 147 -18.27 -9.88 51.23
C ALA A 147 -16.96 -9.70 50.44
N PHE A 148 -15.89 -9.25 51.10
CA PHE A 148 -14.59 -8.95 50.48
C PHE A 148 -13.51 -10.02 50.71
N GLY A 149 -13.87 -11.20 51.23
CA GLY A 149 -12.90 -12.29 51.48
C GLY A 149 -12.14 -12.74 50.22
N PHE A 150 -12.75 -12.59 49.05
CA PHE A 150 -12.14 -12.92 47.77
C PHE A 150 -10.95 -12.01 47.41
N SER A 151 -10.91 -10.77 47.90
CA SER A 151 -9.81 -9.83 47.61
C SER A 151 -8.46 -10.40 48.07
N ARG A 152 -8.45 -11.07 49.23
CA ARG A 152 -7.26 -11.73 49.78
C ARG A 152 -6.81 -12.92 48.94
N LEU A 153 -7.76 -13.68 48.39
CA LEU A 153 -7.48 -14.82 47.52
C LEU A 153 -6.92 -14.37 46.16
N LEU A 154 -7.43 -13.26 45.62
CA LEU A 154 -6.98 -12.66 44.37
C LEU A 154 -5.70 -11.82 44.51
N LYS A 155 -5.13 -11.72 45.71
CA LYS A 155 -3.99 -10.83 46.04
C LYS A 155 -4.25 -9.35 45.65
N LEU A 156 -5.49 -8.91 45.75
CA LEU A 156 -5.89 -7.52 45.57
C LEU A 156 -5.81 -6.78 46.91
N SER A 157 -5.11 -5.65 46.94
CA SER A 157 -5.14 -4.76 48.10
C SER A 157 -6.44 -3.96 48.16
N ALA A 158 -6.86 -3.56 49.36
CA ALA A 158 -8.03 -2.71 49.54
C ALA A 158 -7.87 -1.35 48.82
N THR A 159 -6.64 -0.84 48.74
CA THR A 159 -6.30 0.38 47.99
C THR A 159 -6.43 0.21 46.49
N GLU A 160 -5.95 -0.90 45.92
CA GLU A 160 -6.10 -1.20 44.49
C GLU A 160 -7.57 -1.40 44.13
N LEU A 161 -8.34 -2.08 44.99
CA LEU A 161 -9.77 -2.28 44.78
C LEU A 161 -10.50 -0.93 44.69
N PHE A 162 -10.21 -0.01 45.61
CA PHE A 162 -10.74 1.35 45.58
C PHE A 162 -10.34 2.11 44.31
N GLN A 163 -9.08 2.00 43.88
CA GLN A 163 -8.59 2.65 42.65
C GLN A 163 -9.22 2.07 41.39
N ILE A 164 -9.46 0.76 41.32
CA ILE A 164 -10.13 0.08 40.20
C ILE A 164 -11.58 0.57 40.09
N THR A 165 -12.28 0.76 41.21
CA THR A 165 -13.69 1.18 41.22
C THR A 165 -13.87 2.67 40.97
N ASN A 166 -13.04 3.52 41.60
CA ASN A 166 -13.21 4.98 41.57
C ASN A 166 -12.25 5.71 40.62
N GLY A 167 -11.10 5.11 40.27
CA GLY A 167 -10.08 5.72 39.41
C GLY A 167 -10.43 5.77 37.91
N GLY A 168 -11.57 5.21 37.49
CA GLY A 168 -12.01 5.27 36.10
C GLY A 168 -11.35 4.20 35.21
N LEU A 169 -11.28 4.46 33.91
CA LEU A 169 -10.76 3.47 32.93
C LEU A 169 -9.24 3.37 32.96
N PHE A 170 -8.53 4.47 33.21
CA PHE A 170 -7.07 4.51 33.22
C PHE A 170 -6.46 3.52 34.22
N PHE A 171 -6.85 3.60 35.50
CA PHE A 171 -6.38 2.67 36.53
C PHE A 171 -6.80 1.22 36.26
N ARG A 172 -7.97 1.00 35.63
CA ARG A 172 -8.40 -0.34 35.22
C ARG A 172 -7.51 -0.91 34.12
N PHE A 173 -7.12 -0.12 33.13
CA PHE A 173 -6.21 -0.56 32.08
C PHE A 173 -4.82 -0.88 32.63
N ILE A 174 -4.27 -0.03 33.50
CA ILE A 174 -3.00 -0.29 34.18
C ILE A 174 -3.07 -1.60 34.96
N TYR A 175 -4.15 -1.81 35.72
CA TYR A 175 -4.32 -3.05 36.48
C TYR A 175 -4.37 -4.28 35.58
N VAL A 176 -5.05 -4.22 34.43
CA VAL A 176 -5.07 -5.32 33.44
C VAL A 176 -3.67 -5.62 32.92
N LEU A 177 -2.86 -4.59 32.64
CA LEU A 177 -1.49 -4.75 32.13
C LEU A 177 -0.56 -5.37 33.18
N ILE A 178 -0.63 -4.89 34.44
CA ILE A 178 0.10 -5.48 35.57
C ILE A 178 -0.33 -6.92 35.79
N HIS A 179 -1.63 -7.21 35.71
CA HIS A 179 -2.15 -8.56 35.90
C HIS A 179 -1.67 -9.51 34.79
N GLN A 180 -1.56 -9.04 33.55
CA GLN A 180 -0.98 -9.80 32.45
C GLN A 180 0.49 -10.16 32.71
N LYS A 181 1.30 -9.20 33.18
CA LYS A 181 2.71 -9.46 33.59
C LYS A 181 2.79 -10.45 34.75
N MET A 182 1.96 -10.29 35.78
CA MET A 182 1.90 -11.19 36.93
C MET A 182 1.49 -12.62 36.53
N ASN A 183 0.56 -12.76 35.58
CA ASN A 183 0.16 -14.07 35.07
C ASN A 183 1.32 -14.78 34.36
N ASN A 184 2.11 -14.07 33.54
CA ASN A 184 3.30 -14.65 32.91
C ASN A 184 4.29 -15.17 33.96
N LEU A 185 4.59 -14.38 34.99
CA LEU A 185 5.45 -14.81 36.11
C LEU A 185 4.87 -16.01 36.86
N PHE A 186 3.54 -16.08 37.01
CA PHE A 186 2.88 -17.21 37.65
C PHE A 186 2.96 -18.49 36.81
N GLN A 187 2.85 -18.39 35.48
CA GLN A 187 3.06 -19.52 34.56
C GLN A 187 4.50 -20.04 34.64
N GLU A 188 5.49 -19.14 34.63
CA GLU A 188 6.89 -19.51 34.83
C GLU A 188 7.09 -20.20 36.17
N LYS A 189 6.54 -19.64 37.26
CA LYS A 189 6.63 -20.25 38.58
C LYS A 189 6.00 -21.64 38.63
N ILE A 190 4.81 -21.84 38.06
CA ILE A 190 4.16 -23.17 38.00
C ILE A 190 5.04 -24.15 37.21
N PHE A 191 5.64 -23.69 36.11
CA PHE A 191 6.53 -24.52 35.32
C PHE A 191 7.71 -25.01 36.16
N TRP A 192 8.40 -24.11 36.87
CA TRP A 192 9.50 -24.46 37.77
C TRP A 192 9.06 -25.32 38.96
N ASP A 193 7.93 -24.98 39.58
CA ASP A 193 7.41 -25.69 40.75
C ASP A 193 6.97 -27.13 40.40
N LYS A 194 6.48 -27.42 39.18
CA LYS A 194 6.22 -28.80 38.73
C LYS A 194 7.45 -29.71 38.80
N TYR A 195 8.65 -29.15 38.68
CA TYR A 195 9.92 -29.87 38.78
C TYR A 195 10.57 -29.75 40.18
N SER A 196 9.90 -29.10 41.14
CA SER A 196 10.37 -28.94 42.51
C SER A 196 9.91 -30.09 43.41
N ILE A 197 10.83 -30.58 44.25
CA ILE A 197 10.61 -31.69 45.20
C ILE A 197 9.50 -31.37 46.23
N PHE A 198 9.21 -30.09 46.47
CA PHE A 198 8.20 -29.62 47.43
C PHE A 198 6.77 -29.50 46.87
N TRP A 199 6.57 -29.66 45.56
CA TRP A 199 5.26 -29.54 44.91
C TRP A 199 4.15 -30.45 45.46
N PRO A 200 4.43 -31.72 45.86
CA PRO A 200 3.43 -32.58 46.47
C PRO A 200 2.92 -32.07 47.83
N PHE A 201 3.76 -31.34 48.57
CA PHE A 201 3.42 -30.80 49.89
C PHE A 201 2.55 -29.54 49.77
N VAL A 202 2.84 -28.69 48.78
CA VAL A 202 2.08 -27.47 48.45
C VAL A 202 0.68 -27.81 47.93
N LYS A 203 0.53 -28.85 47.11
CA LYS A 203 -0.78 -29.32 46.60
C LYS A 203 -1.74 -29.78 47.71
N LYS A 204 -1.22 -30.20 48.86
CA LYS A 204 -2.02 -30.68 50.00
C LYS A 204 -2.55 -29.55 50.89
N HIS A 205 -1.91 -28.37 50.85
CA HIS A 205 -2.25 -27.20 51.68
C HIS A 205 -2.91 -26.05 50.91
N ILE A 206 -3.05 -26.14 49.59
CA ILE A 206 -3.82 -25.17 48.80
C ILE A 206 -5.27 -25.68 48.71
N PRO A 207 -6.26 -25.02 49.34
CA PRO A 207 -7.67 -25.34 49.15
C PRO A 207 -8.05 -25.22 47.67
N GLU A 208 -8.94 -26.08 47.18
CA GLU A 208 -9.45 -26.03 45.79
C GLU A 208 -10.00 -24.66 45.37
N ILE A 209 -10.29 -23.78 46.33
CA ILE A 209 -10.72 -22.39 46.16
C ILE A 209 -9.70 -21.53 45.39
N PHE A 210 -8.39 -21.83 45.45
CA PHE A 210 -7.37 -21.12 44.66
C PHE A 210 -7.40 -21.45 43.15
N LYS A 211 -8.24 -22.42 42.71
CA LYS A 211 -8.50 -22.67 41.28
C LYS A 211 -9.16 -21.48 40.58
N PHE A 212 -9.71 -20.50 41.30
CA PHE A 212 -10.31 -19.29 40.71
C PHE A 212 -9.32 -18.45 39.88
N ILE A 213 -8.02 -18.56 40.13
CA ILE A 213 -6.98 -17.82 39.40
C ILE A 213 -6.71 -18.43 38.01
N THR A 214 -7.05 -19.71 37.80
CA THR A 214 -6.48 -20.51 36.69
C THR A 214 -7.27 -20.66 35.37
N PRO A 215 -8.55 -20.26 35.15
CA PRO A 215 -9.20 -20.56 33.86
C PRO A 215 -9.76 -19.34 33.10
N ILE A 216 -9.13 -18.16 33.13
CA ILE A 216 -9.47 -17.07 32.17
C ILE A 216 -8.42 -16.96 31.04
N VAL A 217 -7.33 -17.73 31.13
CA VAL A 217 -6.15 -17.58 30.25
C VAL A 217 -6.32 -18.27 28.89
N ASN A 218 -7.27 -19.20 28.74
CA ASN A 218 -7.36 -20.07 27.54
C ASN A 218 -8.48 -19.74 26.54
N THR A 219 -9.26 -18.68 26.75
CA THR A 219 -10.36 -18.35 25.83
C THR A 219 -10.17 -16.96 25.26
N CYS A 220 -10.00 -16.88 23.93
CA CYS A 220 -10.06 -15.69 23.08
C CYS A 220 -8.74 -15.09 22.57
N THR A 221 -7.72 -15.90 22.29
CA THR A 221 -6.75 -15.55 21.24
C THR A 221 -6.81 -16.59 20.12
N ILE A 222 -7.91 -16.57 19.35
CA ILE A 222 -7.99 -17.28 18.07
C ILE A 222 -7.11 -16.48 17.10
N TYR A 223 -5.82 -16.77 17.07
CA TYR A 223 -5.00 -16.39 15.93
C TYR A 223 -5.26 -17.44 14.84
N HIS A 224 -5.81 -17.02 13.70
CA HIS A 224 -5.82 -17.83 12.49
C HIS A 224 -4.37 -18.06 12.05
N THR A 225 -3.74 -19.06 12.64
CA THR A 225 -2.32 -19.40 12.45
C THR A 225 -2.11 -20.35 11.27
N THR A 226 -3.18 -21.02 10.81
CA THR A 226 -3.12 -21.99 9.72
C THR A 226 -3.90 -21.46 8.52
N HIS A 227 -3.26 -21.40 7.35
CA HIS A 227 -3.94 -21.03 6.11
C HIS A 227 -3.59 -21.97 4.96
N ILE A 228 -4.59 -22.18 4.10
CA ILE A 228 -4.54 -23.13 3.00
C ILE A 228 -4.53 -22.34 1.69
N HIS A 229 -3.41 -22.38 0.98
CA HIS A 229 -3.37 -21.88 -0.39
C HIS A 229 -3.95 -22.91 -1.34
N HIS A 230 -5.19 -22.65 -1.79
CA HIS A 230 -5.79 -23.41 -2.88
C HIS A 230 -5.11 -23.05 -4.20
N HIS A 231 -4.76 -24.07 -4.99
CA HIS A 231 -4.23 -23.88 -6.32
C HIS A 231 -5.35 -23.36 -7.25
N MET A 232 -5.14 -22.21 -7.89
CA MET A 232 -6.06 -21.70 -8.90
C MET A 232 -5.92 -22.48 -10.21
N ASN A 233 -7.02 -22.59 -10.96
CA ASN A 233 -6.97 -23.14 -12.32
C ASN A 233 -6.03 -22.32 -13.20
N GLU A 234 -5.35 -23.02 -14.10
CA GLU A 234 -4.40 -22.39 -15.01
C GLU A 234 -5.08 -21.36 -15.93
N THR A 235 -4.57 -20.13 -15.95
CA THR A 235 -5.05 -19.06 -16.85
C THR A 235 -4.41 -19.21 -18.23
N MET A 236 -4.99 -18.56 -19.25
CA MET A 236 -4.42 -18.55 -20.62
C MET A 236 -2.99 -18.00 -20.66
N GLU A 237 -2.65 -17.05 -19.79
CA GLU A 237 -1.27 -16.51 -19.70
C GLU A 237 -0.27 -17.56 -19.17
N HIS A 238 -0.67 -18.39 -18.18
CA HIS A 238 0.16 -19.50 -17.70
C HIS A 238 0.38 -20.56 -18.80
N LYS A 239 -0.65 -20.86 -19.60
CA LYS A 239 -0.53 -21.76 -20.77
C LYS A 239 0.48 -21.22 -21.80
N LEU A 240 0.40 -19.94 -22.14
CA LEU A 240 1.32 -19.29 -23.07
C LEU A 240 2.77 -19.29 -22.56
N HIS A 241 2.98 -19.11 -21.25
CA HIS A 241 4.30 -19.12 -20.64
C HIS A 241 4.94 -20.53 -20.62
N ARG A 242 4.11 -21.58 -20.52
CA ARG A 242 4.54 -22.98 -20.65
C ARG A 242 4.88 -23.31 -22.10
N MET A 243 4.06 -22.88 -23.07
CA MET A 243 4.32 -23.06 -24.50
C MET A 243 5.64 -22.41 -24.94
N LYS A 244 5.99 -21.24 -24.39
CA LYS A 244 7.29 -20.59 -24.67
C LYS A 244 8.51 -21.43 -24.32
N ARG A 245 8.44 -22.33 -23.32
CA ARG A 245 9.58 -23.19 -22.93
C ARG A 245 9.68 -24.47 -23.74
N VAL A 246 8.61 -24.91 -24.39
CA VAL A 246 8.60 -26.14 -25.19
C VAL A 246 9.12 -25.87 -26.61
N ASN A 247 8.88 -24.68 -27.15
CA ASN A 247 9.29 -24.30 -28.50
C ASN A 247 10.81 -24.06 -28.69
N SER A 248 11.64 -24.15 -27.64
CA SER A 248 13.09 -23.96 -27.81
C SER A 248 13.80 -25.16 -28.46
N ASP A 249 13.18 -26.35 -28.47
CA ASP A 249 13.94 -27.59 -28.69
C ASP A 249 13.49 -28.44 -29.90
N MET A 250 12.52 -28.04 -30.74
CA MET A 250 12.02 -28.93 -31.80
C MET A 250 11.73 -28.28 -33.17
N ASN A 251 12.20 -28.97 -34.22
CA ASN A 251 11.79 -28.77 -35.61
C ASN A 251 10.30 -29.10 -35.78
N ILE A 252 9.54 -28.16 -36.34
CA ILE A 252 8.09 -28.22 -36.43
C ILE A 252 7.66 -29.16 -37.57
N THR A 253 7.15 -30.35 -37.23
CA THR A 253 6.39 -31.23 -38.14
C THR A 253 4.95 -31.41 -37.65
N MET A 254 4.00 -31.51 -38.58
CA MET A 254 2.54 -31.51 -38.29
C MET A 254 2.12 -32.63 -37.32
N ASP A 255 2.81 -33.77 -37.35
CA ASP A 255 2.52 -34.95 -36.51
C ASP A 255 2.96 -34.76 -35.05
N ASN A 256 4.02 -33.98 -34.79
CA ASN A 256 4.46 -33.65 -33.43
C ASN A 256 3.48 -32.71 -32.73
N ILE A 257 2.84 -31.80 -33.48
CA ILE A 257 1.83 -30.86 -32.95
C ILE A 257 0.58 -31.62 -32.46
N ILE A 258 0.16 -32.68 -33.16
CA ILE A 258 -1.01 -33.48 -32.80
C ILE A 258 -0.74 -34.33 -31.55
N LEU A 259 0.48 -34.86 -31.40
CA LEU A 259 0.89 -35.63 -30.23
C LEU A 259 1.06 -34.75 -28.97
N GLU A 260 1.59 -33.52 -29.13
CA GLU A 260 1.68 -32.54 -28.04
C GLU A 260 0.30 -32.06 -27.58
N ASN A 261 -0.64 -31.81 -28.50
CA ASN A 261 -2.00 -31.41 -28.13
C ASN A 261 -2.72 -32.47 -27.27
N LYS A 262 -2.44 -33.77 -27.47
CA LYS A 262 -3.01 -34.86 -26.64
C LYS A 262 -2.32 -35.04 -25.29
N THR A 263 -1.04 -34.73 -25.16
CA THR A 263 -0.30 -34.85 -23.89
C THR A 263 -0.45 -33.61 -23.00
N MET A 264 -0.80 -32.46 -23.59
CA MET A 264 -0.97 -31.16 -22.92
C MET A 264 -2.31 -30.98 -22.19
N GLU A 265 -3.30 -31.85 -22.38
CA GLU A 265 -4.60 -31.81 -21.68
C GLU A 265 -4.54 -32.34 -20.24
N ASN A 266 -3.47 -33.08 -19.87
CA ASN A 266 -3.30 -33.61 -18.52
C ASN A 266 -2.69 -32.55 -17.59
N TYR A 267 -3.51 -31.55 -17.24
CA TYR A 267 -3.22 -30.65 -16.14
C TYR A 267 -3.27 -31.41 -14.82
N ASN A 268 -2.12 -31.60 -14.17
CA ASN A 268 -2.06 -32.12 -12.80
C ASN A 268 -2.23 -30.95 -11.82
N PRO A 269 -3.40 -30.79 -11.15
CA PRO A 269 -3.57 -29.76 -10.14
C PRO A 269 -2.54 -29.98 -9.02
N ARG A 270 -1.77 -28.95 -8.68
CA ARG A 270 -0.89 -29.05 -7.51
C ARG A 270 -1.74 -29.12 -6.25
N PRO A 271 -1.41 -29.98 -5.28
CA PRO A 271 -2.13 -30.03 -4.02
C PRO A 271 -2.04 -28.69 -3.29
N SER A 272 -3.06 -28.35 -2.52
CA SER A 272 -3.06 -27.12 -1.71
C SER A 272 -1.92 -27.14 -0.70
N LYS A 273 -1.18 -26.03 -0.59
CA LYS A 273 -0.13 -25.88 0.41
C LYS A 273 -0.74 -25.33 1.69
N ILE A 274 -0.54 -26.05 2.80
CA ILE A 274 -0.92 -25.61 4.14
C ILE A 274 0.30 -24.94 4.74
N TYR A 275 0.16 -23.69 5.17
CA TYR A 275 1.18 -23.01 5.96
C TYR A 275 0.68 -22.94 7.40
N GLU A 276 1.36 -23.68 8.26
CA GLU A 276 1.09 -23.70 9.69
C GLU A 276 1.87 -22.59 10.40
N TYR A 277 1.25 -21.98 11.39
CA TYR A 277 1.83 -20.93 12.24
C TYR A 277 2.33 -19.69 11.49
N GLN A 278 1.75 -19.42 10.31
CA GLN A 278 2.04 -18.20 9.54
C GLN A 278 0.84 -17.24 9.60
N PRO A 279 1.04 -15.99 10.06
CA PRO A 279 -0.01 -14.99 10.06
C PRO A 279 -0.39 -14.65 8.61
N THR A 280 -1.68 -14.73 8.29
CA THR A 280 -2.19 -14.23 7.01
C THR A 280 -2.28 -12.71 7.05
N GLN A 281 -1.56 -12.05 6.14
CA GLN A 281 -1.78 -10.63 5.88
C GLN A 281 -3.00 -10.47 4.99
N LEU A 282 -3.75 -9.37 5.16
CA LEU A 282 -4.85 -9.06 4.25
C LEU A 282 -4.27 -8.82 2.85
N PRO A 283 -4.97 -9.22 1.78
CA PRO A 283 -4.50 -8.94 0.43
C PRO A 283 -4.32 -7.44 0.21
N SER A 284 -3.23 -7.05 -0.47
CA SER A 284 -2.87 -5.65 -0.73
C SER A 284 -4.02 -4.83 -1.36
N PHE A 285 -4.86 -5.47 -2.18
CA PHE A 285 -5.97 -4.81 -2.85
C PHE A 285 -7.08 -4.34 -1.90
N MET A 286 -7.23 -4.95 -0.72
CA MET A 286 -8.23 -4.55 0.27
C MET A 286 -7.89 -3.22 0.94
N TYR A 287 -6.59 -2.90 1.07
CA TYR A 287 -6.13 -1.66 1.68
C TYR A 287 -6.39 -0.40 0.83
N PHE A 288 -6.85 -0.54 -0.43
CA PHE A 288 -7.19 0.60 -1.29
C PHE A 288 -8.62 1.14 -1.07
N TYR A 289 -9.43 0.49 -0.23
CA TYR A 289 -10.75 1.02 0.13
C TYR A 289 -10.61 2.05 1.25
N TYR A 290 -10.85 3.32 0.92
CA TYR A 290 -10.83 4.43 1.87
C TYR A 290 -12.14 5.21 1.88
N PRO A 291 -12.52 5.82 3.03
CA PRO A 291 -13.72 6.64 3.12
C PRO A 291 -13.61 7.85 2.20
N LYS A 292 -14.71 8.20 1.52
CA LYS A 292 -14.75 9.37 0.62
C LYS A 292 -14.66 10.69 1.37
N VAL A 293 -15.19 10.74 2.59
CA VAL A 293 -15.26 11.93 3.43
C VAL A 293 -14.71 11.61 4.81
N THR A 294 -13.91 12.52 5.35
CA THR A 294 -13.40 12.47 6.71
C THR A 294 -13.71 13.78 7.43
N THR A 295 -14.02 13.70 8.72
CA THR A 295 -14.36 14.87 9.55
C THR A 295 -13.70 14.77 10.91
N LYS A 296 -13.40 15.91 11.53
CA LYS A 296 -13.07 15.96 12.96
C LYS A 296 -14.36 15.77 13.78
N GLY A 297 -14.26 15.24 14.99
CA GLY A 297 -15.37 15.31 15.95
C GLY A 297 -15.79 16.76 16.20
N ARG A 298 -17.10 17.00 16.37
CA ARG A 298 -17.65 18.34 16.62
C ARG A 298 -17.11 18.89 17.93
N GLN A 299 -16.48 20.06 17.89
CA GLN A 299 -15.93 20.72 19.08
C GLN A 299 -17.01 21.53 19.80
N LEU A 300 -16.99 21.47 21.14
CA LEU A 300 -17.82 22.31 22.00
C LEU A 300 -17.18 23.70 22.10
N TRP A 301 -17.92 24.74 21.75
CA TRP A 301 -17.50 26.13 21.93
C TRP A 301 -18.38 26.86 22.94
N VAL A 302 -17.75 27.40 23.99
CA VAL A 302 -18.42 28.19 25.03
C VAL A 302 -17.87 29.62 24.95
N PRO A 303 -18.64 30.58 24.39
CA PRO A 303 -18.15 31.93 24.20
C PRO A 303 -17.84 32.59 25.55
N GLY A 304 -16.68 33.24 25.64
CA GLY A 304 -16.26 33.99 26.84
C GLY A 304 -15.92 33.13 28.06
N SER A 305 -15.55 31.85 27.88
CA SER A 305 -15.14 30.95 28.97
C SER A 305 -13.79 30.27 28.70
N ARG A 306 -12.74 30.72 29.38
CA ARG A 306 -11.41 30.10 29.28
C ARG A 306 -11.32 28.74 29.98
N SER A 307 -12.07 28.54 31.06
CA SER A 307 -12.09 27.27 31.79
C SER A 307 -12.67 26.13 30.95
N ALA A 308 -13.72 26.40 30.17
CA ALA A 308 -14.28 25.42 29.22
C ALA A 308 -13.25 25.03 28.15
N ALA A 309 -12.50 26.00 27.62
CA ALA A 309 -11.42 25.74 26.67
C ALA A 309 -10.30 24.87 27.28
N TYR A 310 -9.89 25.11 28.54
CA TYR A 310 -8.90 24.26 29.22
C TYR A 310 -9.41 22.85 29.49
N VAL A 311 -10.69 22.68 29.84
CA VAL A 311 -11.30 21.35 30.01
C VAL A 311 -11.27 20.58 28.69
N TRP A 312 -11.61 21.24 27.58
CA TRP A 312 -11.57 20.62 26.26
C TRP A 312 -10.15 20.25 25.84
N GLN A 313 -9.18 21.14 26.08
CA GLN A 313 -7.77 20.88 25.78
C GLN A 313 -7.24 19.69 26.61
N ARG A 314 -7.63 19.57 27.88
CA ARG A 314 -7.28 18.39 28.70
C ARG A 314 -7.89 17.12 28.14
N HIS A 315 -9.16 17.15 27.72
CA HIS A 315 -9.80 16.00 27.10
C HIS A 315 -9.11 15.58 25.78
N GLU A 316 -8.73 16.54 24.93
CA GLU A 316 -7.93 16.26 23.71
C GLU A 316 -6.55 15.67 24.04
N ALA A 317 -5.97 16.01 25.20
CA ALA A 317 -4.70 15.48 25.69
C ALA A 317 -4.84 14.24 26.61
N CYS A 318 -5.97 13.53 26.55
CA CYS A 318 -6.25 12.33 27.35
C CYS A 318 -6.23 12.52 28.88
N ASP A 319 -6.67 13.69 29.36
CA ASP A 319 -6.72 14.16 30.76
C ASP A 319 -5.36 14.26 31.49
N SER A 320 -4.48 13.26 31.35
CA SER A 320 -3.14 13.21 31.91
C SER A 320 -2.11 12.78 30.85
N LYS A 321 -0.86 13.21 31.05
CA LYS A 321 0.26 12.76 30.21
C LYS A 321 0.43 11.24 30.28
N GLU A 322 0.29 10.65 31.47
CA GLU A 322 0.37 9.20 31.65
C GLU A 322 -0.73 8.46 30.88
N GLY A 323 -1.95 9.03 30.80
CA GLY A 323 -3.05 8.48 30.00
C GLY A 323 -2.77 8.53 28.51
N HIS A 324 -2.19 9.63 28.04
CA HIS A 324 -1.73 9.76 26.67
C HIS A 324 -0.64 8.72 26.35
N ASP A 325 0.40 8.65 27.16
CA ASP A 325 1.53 7.73 26.97
C ASP A 325 1.06 6.26 27.03
N LEU A 326 0.11 5.92 27.90
CA LEU A 326 -0.51 4.59 27.95
C LEU A 326 -1.23 4.19 26.66
N ILE A 327 -1.88 5.13 25.96
CA ILE A 327 -2.60 4.85 24.70
C ILE A 327 -1.61 4.68 23.54
N TYR A 328 -0.58 5.52 23.47
CA TYR A 328 0.38 5.50 22.38
C TYR A 328 1.43 4.41 22.54
N ASP A 329 2.04 4.30 23.72
CA ASP A 329 3.18 3.43 24.00
C ASP A 329 2.81 2.18 24.83
N GLY A 330 1.62 2.14 25.43
CA GLY A 330 1.19 1.05 26.30
C GLY A 330 1.86 1.09 27.67
N ASP A 331 2.13 -0.09 28.25
CA ASP A 331 2.85 -0.27 29.52
C ASP A 331 4.38 -0.27 29.35
N SER A 332 4.86 0.27 28.22
CA SER A 332 6.29 0.29 27.95
C SER A 332 6.89 1.51 28.65
N ASN A 333 7.76 1.26 29.64
CA ASN A 333 8.72 2.24 30.12
C ASN A 333 9.77 2.45 29.02
N PHE A 334 9.35 2.97 27.88
CA PHE A 334 10.17 3.09 26.70
C PHE A 334 11.23 4.16 26.93
N SER A 335 12.46 3.73 27.17
CA SER A 335 13.64 4.59 27.28
C SER A 335 14.46 4.48 26.01
N TYR A 336 14.66 5.61 25.31
CA TYR A 336 15.49 5.68 24.09
C TYR A 336 16.98 5.34 24.34
N ASN A 337 17.40 5.20 25.59
CA ASN A 337 18.79 5.00 25.97
C ASN A 337 19.19 3.53 26.17
N GLU A 338 18.27 2.59 26.02
CA GLU A 338 18.53 1.16 26.17
C GLU A 338 18.77 0.48 24.82
N TRP A 339 19.75 -0.43 24.76
CA TRP A 339 20.09 -1.18 23.55
C TRP A 339 19.02 -2.21 23.17
N SER A 340 18.26 -2.70 24.15
CA SER A 340 17.08 -3.53 23.94
C SER A 340 15.83 -2.66 24.02
N CYS A 341 15.16 -2.41 22.90
CA CYS A 341 13.82 -1.85 22.96
C CYS A 341 12.88 -2.91 23.55
N GLY A 342 12.23 -2.59 24.67
CA GLY A 342 11.05 -3.35 25.10
C GLY A 342 9.99 -3.35 24.00
N ASN A 343 9.11 -4.35 23.99
CA ASN A 343 8.00 -4.38 23.04
C ASN A 343 7.14 -3.13 23.22
N VAL A 344 7.15 -2.25 22.21
CA VAL A 344 6.27 -1.08 22.16
C VAL A 344 4.83 -1.59 22.12
N GLY A 345 4.00 -1.09 23.03
CA GLY A 345 2.57 -1.38 23.08
C GLY A 345 1.75 -0.30 22.38
N GLY A 346 0.44 -0.31 22.63
CA GLY A 346 -0.45 0.78 22.23
C GLY A 346 -0.60 0.98 20.72
N LEU A 347 -0.94 2.21 20.33
CA LEU A 347 -1.11 2.60 18.93
C LEU A 347 0.22 2.57 18.14
N ASN A 348 1.35 2.81 18.79
CA ASN A 348 2.66 2.82 18.13
C ASN A 348 3.12 1.40 17.73
N ALA A 349 2.62 0.37 18.42
CA ALA A 349 2.80 -1.02 18.01
C ALA A 349 2.04 -1.37 16.73
N LEU A 350 0.93 -0.66 16.47
CA LEU A 350 0.09 -0.91 15.29
C LEU A 350 0.70 -0.20 14.08
N ARG A 351 0.89 -0.96 12.99
CA ARG A 351 1.36 -0.41 11.72
C ARG A 351 0.36 -0.69 10.62
N ALA A 352 -0.24 0.37 10.08
CA ALA A 352 -0.99 0.29 8.83
C ALA A 352 -0.01 0.19 7.64
N GLU A 353 -0.23 -0.72 6.70
CA GLU A 353 0.66 -0.93 5.54
C GLU A 353 0.77 0.32 4.66
N ASN A 354 -0.36 0.97 4.37
CA ASN A 354 -0.45 2.20 3.56
C ASN A 354 -0.39 3.49 4.41
N GLY A 355 -0.07 3.37 5.70
CA GLY A 355 -0.11 4.48 6.65
C GLY A 355 -1.51 4.77 7.22
N TRP A 356 -1.55 5.62 8.25
CA TRP A 356 -2.78 6.02 8.94
C TRP A 356 -3.63 7.02 8.16
N PHE A 357 -3.03 7.70 7.19
CA PHE A 357 -3.73 8.64 6.33
C PHE A 357 -4.29 7.92 5.10
N HIS A 358 -5.51 8.27 4.74
CA HIS A 358 -6.21 7.72 3.57
C HIS A 358 -5.78 8.37 2.24
N ILE A 359 -4.55 8.87 2.14
CA ILE A 359 -4.03 9.50 0.92
C ILE A 359 -3.55 8.39 -0.02
N SER A 360 -4.09 8.38 -1.24
CA SER A 360 -3.72 7.42 -2.27
C SER A 360 -2.80 8.07 -3.31
N ILE A 361 -1.58 7.56 -3.39
CA ILE A 361 -0.62 7.92 -4.44
C ILE A 361 -0.71 6.83 -5.51
N PRO A 362 -0.93 7.17 -6.79
CA PRO A 362 -0.97 6.17 -7.85
C PRO A 362 0.39 5.47 -7.96
N ASP A 363 0.37 4.15 -7.87
CA ASP A 363 1.58 3.34 -8.01
C ASP A 363 2.15 3.43 -9.43
N LYS A 364 3.47 3.39 -9.55
CA LYS A 364 4.18 3.36 -10.85
C LYS A 364 3.88 2.09 -11.64
N GLN A 365 3.51 0.99 -10.99
CA GLN A 365 3.02 -0.18 -11.72
C GLN A 365 1.77 0.12 -12.54
N SER A 366 0.93 1.06 -12.09
CA SER A 366 -0.28 1.44 -12.82
C SER A 366 0.00 2.05 -14.19
N LEU A 367 1.17 2.70 -14.35
CA LEU A 367 1.67 3.26 -15.60
C LEU A 367 1.85 2.15 -16.67
N VAL A 368 2.38 0.99 -16.29
CA VAL A 368 2.54 -0.16 -17.20
C VAL A 368 1.19 -0.82 -17.50
N THR A 369 0.34 -1.02 -16.47
CA THR A 369 -0.94 -1.72 -16.65
C THR A 369 -1.95 -0.92 -17.49
N ASP A 370 -1.83 0.40 -17.50
CA ASP A 370 -2.75 1.30 -18.18
C ASP A 370 -2.55 1.39 -19.68
N CYS A 371 -1.39 0.98 -20.21
CA CYS A 371 -1.09 1.06 -21.62
C CYS A 371 -0.68 -0.29 -22.20
N GLY A 372 -1.39 -0.72 -23.26
CA GLY A 372 -1.11 -2.00 -23.91
C GLY A 372 0.25 -2.04 -24.58
N LYS A 373 0.66 -0.93 -25.23
CA LYS A 373 1.99 -0.80 -25.83
C LYS A 373 3.10 -0.92 -24.79
N LEU A 374 2.95 -0.22 -23.65
CA LEU A 374 3.95 -0.24 -22.59
C LEU A 374 4.01 -1.60 -21.90
N LYS A 375 2.88 -2.30 -21.73
CA LYS A 375 2.85 -3.69 -21.23
C LYS A 375 3.63 -4.64 -22.14
N ILE A 376 3.49 -4.51 -23.45
CA ILE A 376 4.23 -5.35 -24.43
C ILE A 376 5.71 -4.98 -24.42
N LEU A 377 6.03 -3.69 -24.39
CA LEU A 377 7.39 -3.19 -24.29
C LEU A 377 8.07 -3.69 -23.00
N ASP A 378 7.38 -3.73 -21.85
CA ASP A 378 7.91 -4.25 -20.59
C ASP A 378 8.31 -5.72 -20.69
N ASN A 379 7.47 -6.54 -21.31
CA ASN A 379 7.78 -7.95 -21.56
C ASN A 379 8.97 -8.09 -22.50
N LEU A 380 9.01 -7.32 -23.57
CA LEU A 380 10.06 -7.36 -24.58
C LEU A 380 11.41 -6.91 -24.00
N LEU A 381 11.47 -5.80 -23.27
CA LEU A 381 12.69 -5.34 -22.60
C LEU A 381 13.19 -6.33 -21.57
N THR A 382 12.28 -7.01 -20.86
CA THR A 382 12.67 -8.06 -19.90
C THR A 382 13.36 -9.23 -20.61
N GLN A 383 12.88 -9.63 -21.79
CA GLN A 383 13.51 -10.67 -22.61
C GLN A 383 14.86 -10.21 -23.17
N LEU A 384 14.91 -9.03 -23.81
CA LEU A 384 16.15 -8.48 -24.39
C LEU A 384 17.25 -8.26 -23.33
N LYS A 385 16.86 -7.94 -22.09
CA LYS A 385 17.80 -7.83 -20.97
C LYS A 385 18.36 -9.19 -20.53
N GLN A 386 17.58 -10.27 -20.62
CA GLN A 386 18.08 -11.62 -20.35
C GLN A 386 19.06 -12.07 -21.44
N GLU A 387 18.84 -11.64 -22.67
CA GLU A 387 19.67 -11.93 -23.85
C GLU A 387 20.87 -10.97 -23.99
N ASN A 388 21.00 -9.96 -23.11
CA ASN A 388 22.04 -8.93 -23.13
C ASN A 388 22.12 -8.11 -24.44
N HIS A 389 20.99 -7.88 -25.10
CA HIS A 389 20.93 -6.98 -26.26
C HIS A 389 20.93 -5.51 -25.86
N ARG A 390 21.45 -4.62 -26.70
CA ARG A 390 21.31 -3.16 -26.54
C ARG A 390 20.17 -2.63 -27.40
N VAL A 391 19.38 -1.72 -26.83
CA VAL A 391 18.08 -1.31 -27.39
C VAL A 391 18.03 0.20 -27.65
N LEU A 392 17.61 0.60 -28.85
CA LEU A 392 17.21 1.97 -29.18
C LEU A 392 15.69 2.08 -29.16
N ILE A 393 15.15 3.08 -28.46
CA ILE A 393 13.71 3.35 -28.45
C ILE A 393 13.46 4.72 -29.07
N TYR A 394 12.80 4.72 -30.22
CA TYR A 394 12.39 5.93 -30.91
C TYR A 394 10.96 6.32 -30.53
N SER A 395 10.76 7.59 -30.19
CA SER A 395 9.43 8.18 -30.09
C SER A 395 9.34 9.57 -30.71
N GLN A 396 8.19 9.90 -31.28
CA GLN A 396 7.95 11.24 -31.83
C GLN A 396 7.67 12.28 -30.75
N MET A 397 6.92 11.91 -29.72
CA MET A 397 6.44 12.83 -28.69
C MET A 397 7.46 12.94 -27.56
N THR A 398 8.02 14.13 -27.32
CA THR A 398 8.97 14.36 -26.22
C THR A 398 8.37 14.02 -24.85
N ARG A 399 7.08 14.35 -24.63
CA ARG A 399 6.36 13.96 -23.41
C ARG A 399 6.25 12.45 -23.22
N MET A 400 6.29 11.65 -24.29
CA MET A 400 6.32 10.19 -24.18
C MET A 400 7.69 9.71 -23.70
N ILE A 401 8.77 10.38 -24.16
CA ILE A 401 10.12 10.11 -23.67
C ILE A 401 10.21 10.39 -22.17
N ASP A 402 9.60 11.47 -21.67
CA ASP A 402 9.54 11.75 -20.22
C ASP A 402 8.85 10.61 -19.43
N ILE A 403 7.78 10.02 -19.98
CA ILE A 403 7.07 8.88 -19.35
C ILE A 403 7.92 7.61 -19.41
N LEU A 404 8.60 7.37 -20.53
CA LEU A 404 9.54 6.24 -20.67
C LEU A 404 10.72 6.39 -19.71
N GLU A 405 11.22 7.60 -19.50
CA GLU A 405 12.26 7.92 -18.54
C GLU A 405 11.86 7.52 -17.11
N GLU A 406 10.65 7.91 -16.71
CA GLU A 406 10.07 7.55 -15.42
C GLU A 406 9.89 6.03 -15.26
N TYR A 407 9.47 5.35 -16.34
CA TYR A 407 9.36 3.90 -16.38
C TYR A 407 10.73 3.20 -16.26
N MET A 408 11.76 3.69 -16.95
CA MET A 408 13.11 3.13 -16.87
C MET A 408 13.70 3.29 -15.46
N TRP A 409 13.44 4.43 -14.82
CA TRP A 409 13.81 4.67 -13.42
C TRP A 409 13.12 3.68 -12.48
N TYR A 410 11.81 3.46 -12.65
CA TYR A 410 11.04 2.49 -11.87
C TYR A 410 11.58 1.05 -12.02
N LYS A 411 11.93 0.63 -13.24
CA LYS A 411 12.50 -0.69 -13.52
C LYS A 411 14.01 -0.81 -13.24
N LYS A 412 14.65 0.27 -12.78
CA LYS A 412 16.10 0.36 -12.52
C LYS A 412 16.94 -0.07 -13.73
N LEU A 413 16.53 0.37 -14.92
CA LEU A 413 17.30 0.19 -16.16
C LEU A 413 18.21 1.39 -16.36
N ARG A 414 19.48 1.16 -16.71
CA ARG A 414 20.38 2.25 -17.11
C ARG A 414 20.05 2.66 -18.52
N TYR A 415 19.76 3.95 -18.70
CA TYR A 415 19.39 4.51 -19.99
C TYR A 415 20.11 5.85 -20.23
N MET A 416 20.10 6.28 -21.49
CA MET A 416 20.43 7.64 -21.89
C MET A 416 19.27 8.26 -22.66
N ARG A 417 19.23 9.60 -22.75
CA ARG A 417 18.17 10.34 -23.44
C ARG A 417 18.80 11.35 -24.40
N LEU A 418 18.40 11.31 -25.66
CA LEU A 418 18.76 12.31 -26.66
C LEU A 418 17.51 12.83 -27.36
N ASP A 419 17.21 14.10 -27.11
CA ASP A 419 16.13 14.83 -27.76
C ASP A 419 16.65 16.15 -28.35
N GLY A 420 15.75 16.91 -28.99
CA GLY A 420 16.09 18.20 -29.61
C GLY A 420 16.53 19.29 -28.62
N SER A 421 16.34 19.10 -27.31
CA SER A 421 16.71 20.08 -26.28
C SER A 421 18.16 19.97 -25.81
N SER A 422 18.78 18.79 -25.98
CA SER A 422 20.19 18.55 -25.65
C SER A 422 21.14 19.42 -26.48
N LYS A 423 22.22 19.93 -25.87
CA LYS A 423 23.24 20.73 -26.57
C LYS A 423 24.07 19.86 -27.52
N ILE A 424 24.60 20.47 -28.58
CA ILE A 424 25.33 19.73 -29.62
C ILE A 424 26.62 19.06 -29.11
N SER A 425 27.30 19.66 -28.11
CA SER A 425 28.47 19.06 -27.45
C SER A 425 28.05 17.82 -26.67
N GLU A 426 27.04 17.96 -25.80
CA GLU A 426 26.49 16.88 -24.97
C GLU A 426 25.99 15.70 -25.83
N ARG A 427 25.43 15.96 -27.01
CA ARG A 427 25.01 14.90 -27.96
C ARG A 427 26.17 14.01 -28.39
N ARG A 428 27.33 14.60 -28.71
CA ARG A 428 28.51 13.83 -29.14
C ARG A 428 29.05 12.98 -27.99
N ASP A 429 29.10 13.57 -26.79
CA ASP A 429 29.57 12.88 -25.59
C ASP A 429 28.64 11.72 -25.21
N MET A 430 27.32 11.91 -25.25
CA MET A 430 26.34 10.84 -25.00
C MET A 430 26.43 9.70 -26.01
N VAL A 431 26.63 10.01 -27.30
CA VAL A 431 26.80 8.98 -28.34
C VAL A 431 28.11 8.21 -28.14
N ALA A 432 29.20 8.91 -27.84
CA ALA A 432 30.49 8.28 -27.54
C ALA A 432 30.40 7.38 -26.29
N ASP A 433 29.73 7.85 -25.24
CA ASP A 433 29.50 7.09 -24.02
C ASP A 433 28.66 5.83 -24.28
N PHE A 434 27.59 5.93 -25.08
CA PHE A 434 26.76 4.77 -25.42
C PHE A 434 27.52 3.73 -26.26
N GLN A 435 28.42 4.17 -27.15
CA GLN A 435 29.24 3.25 -27.93
C GLN A 435 30.29 2.53 -27.06
N ASN A 436 30.96 3.28 -26.17
CA ASN A 436 32.07 2.76 -25.37
C ASN A 436 31.62 1.98 -24.13
N ARG A 437 30.49 2.36 -23.52
CA ARG A 437 30.02 1.73 -22.29
C ARG A 437 28.96 0.68 -22.60
N SER A 438 29.25 -0.57 -22.22
CA SER A 438 28.30 -1.70 -22.29
C SER A 438 27.27 -1.71 -21.15
N ASP A 439 27.39 -0.77 -20.24
CA ASP A 439 26.65 -0.73 -18.99
C ASP A 439 25.24 -0.14 -19.20
N ILE A 440 25.08 0.72 -20.21
CA ILE A 440 23.81 1.33 -20.64
C ILE A 440 23.05 0.36 -21.54
N PHE A 441 21.81 0.04 -21.14
CA PHE A 441 20.97 -0.95 -21.83
C PHE A 441 20.07 -0.29 -22.89
N VAL A 442 19.50 0.88 -22.59
CA VAL A 442 18.53 1.56 -23.46
C VAL A 442 19.00 2.97 -23.83
N PHE A 443 18.84 3.35 -25.10
CA PHE A 443 18.97 4.73 -25.53
C PHE A 443 17.61 5.27 -26.02
N LEU A 444 17.09 6.28 -25.32
CA LEU A 444 15.83 6.96 -25.67
C LEU A 444 16.11 8.08 -26.66
N LEU A 445 15.49 8.00 -27.84
CA LEU A 445 15.73 8.90 -28.96
C LEU A 445 14.43 9.53 -29.45
N SER A 446 14.46 10.81 -29.79
CA SER A 446 13.42 11.39 -30.63
C SER A 446 13.68 11.04 -32.10
N THR A 447 12.68 10.61 -32.87
CA THR A 447 12.85 10.24 -34.30
C THR A 447 13.58 11.30 -35.12
N ARG A 448 13.22 12.59 -34.94
CA ARG A 448 13.86 13.71 -35.65
C ARG A 448 15.27 14.03 -35.15
N ALA A 449 15.52 13.89 -33.85
CA ALA A 449 16.85 14.19 -33.29
C ALA A 449 17.83 13.05 -33.58
N GLY A 450 17.37 11.80 -33.54
CA GLY A 450 18.19 10.61 -33.80
C GLY A 450 18.41 10.32 -35.28
N GLY A 451 17.52 10.77 -36.19
CA GLY A 451 17.71 10.61 -37.63
C GLY A 451 18.84 11.45 -38.24
N LEU A 452 19.35 12.45 -37.51
CA LEU A 452 20.31 13.44 -37.99
C LEU A 452 21.76 13.10 -37.60
N GLY A 453 22.50 12.48 -38.52
CA GLY A 453 23.97 12.53 -38.57
C GLY A 453 24.74 11.85 -37.44
N ILE A 454 24.13 10.90 -36.72
CA ILE A 454 24.79 10.10 -35.68
C ILE A 454 24.76 8.62 -36.06
N ASN A 455 25.82 7.88 -35.75
CA ASN A 455 25.90 6.43 -35.96
C ASN A 455 25.84 5.73 -34.60
N LEU A 456 25.00 4.71 -34.47
CA LEU A 456 24.72 3.97 -33.25
C LEU A 456 24.98 2.48 -33.44
N THR A 457 26.19 2.14 -33.87
CA THR A 457 26.65 0.77 -34.17
C THR A 457 26.66 -0.16 -32.96
N ALA A 458 26.55 0.40 -31.76
CA ALA A 458 26.50 -0.34 -30.52
C ALA A 458 25.17 -1.09 -30.31
N ALA A 459 24.07 -0.61 -30.88
CA ALA A 459 22.76 -1.20 -30.63
C ALA A 459 22.40 -2.27 -31.65
N ASP A 460 21.85 -3.38 -31.17
CA ASP A 460 21.46 -4.51 -32.02
C ASP A 460 19.95 -4.51 -32.30
N THR A 461 19.16 -3.82 -31.47
CA THR A 461 17.70 -3.82 -31.54
C THR A 461 17.14 -2.41 -31.57
N VAL A 462 16.20 -2.16 -32.49
CA VAL A 462 15.53 -0.88 -32.67
C VAL A 462 14.03 -1.05 -32.46
N ILE A 463 13.46 -0.23 -31.57
CA ILE A 463 12.04 -0.23 -31.24
C ILE A 463 11.46 1.13 -31.61
N PHE A 464 10.51 1.14 -32.54
CA PHE A 464 9.66 2.31 -32.79
C PHE A 464 8.42 2.24 -31.89
N TYR A 465 8.31 3.17 -30.94
CA TYR A 465 7.12 3.25 -30.08
C TYR A 465 5.92 3.85 -30.83
N ASP A 466 6.19 4.82 -31.71
CA ASP A 466 5.24 5.42 -32.63
C ASP A 466 5.90 5.81 -33.95
N SER A 467 5.26 5.43 -35.05
CA SER A 467 5.73 5.71 -36.41
C SER A 467 5.51 7.17 -36.80
N ASP A 468 6.39 7.70 -37.65
CA ASP A 468 6.21 8.99 -38.28
C ASP A 468 5.13 8.95 -39.38
N TRP A 469 4.55 10.11 -39.68
CA TRP A 469 3.71 10.29 -40.85
C TRP A 469 4.50 10.06 -42.15
N ASN A 470 5.81 10.33 -42.10
CA ASN A 470 6.71 10.12 -43.21
C ASN A 470 7.60 8.87 -42.98
N PRO A 471 7.37 7.76 -43.71
CA PRO A 471 8.11 6.51 -43.50
C PRO A 471 9.61 6.64 -43.80
N THR A 472 10.04 7.63 -44.58
CA THR A 472 11.45 7.85 -44.88
C THR A 472 12.25 8.33 -43.66
N VAL A 473 11.59 8.99 -42.70
CA VAL A 473 12.23 9.42 -41.44
C VAL A 473 12.52 8.21 -40.56
N ASP A 474 11.58 7.27 -40.47
CA ASP A 474 11.75 6.04 -39.71
C ASP A 474 12.83 5.15 -40.36
N GLN A 475 12.85 5.05 -41.70
CA GLN A 475 13.93 4.37 -42.43
C GLN A 475 15.30 5.01 -42.16
N GLN A 476 15.38 6.34 -42.19
CA GLN A 476 16.62 7.05 -41.87
C GLN A 476 17.07 6.82 -40.43
N ALA A 477 16.15 6.70 -39.47
CA ALA A 477 16.46 6.38 -38.08
C ALA A 477 16.92 4.92 -37.90
N MET A 478 16.37 3.98 -38.67
CA MET A 478 16.84 2.59 -38.74
C MET A 478 18.26 2.50 -39.29
N ASP A 479 18.53 3.22 -40.37
CA ASP A 479 19.84 3.31 -41.04
C ASP A 479 20.95 3.94 -40.16
N ARG A 480 20.63 4.35 -38.92
CA ARG A 480 21.65 4.79 -37.93
C ARG A 480 22.15 3.65 -37.06
N ALA A 481 21.39 2.58 -36.95
CA ALA A 481 21.72 1.39 -36.16
C ALA A 481 22.13 0.21 -37.05
N HIS A 482 21.52 0.10 -38.23
CA HIS A 482 21.87 -0.84 -39.31
C HIS A 482 22.73 -0.13 -40.34
#